data_AF-A0A9J7AQ62-F1
#
_entry.id   AF-A0A9J7AQ62-F1
#
_cell.length_a   1.000
_cell.length_b   1.000
_cell.length_c   1.000
_cell.angle_alpha   90.00
_cell.angle_beta   90.00
_cell.angle_gamma   90.00
#
_symmetry.space_group_name_H-M   'P 1'
#
loop_
_entity.id
_entity.type
_entity.pdbx_description
1 polymer ?
#
loop_
_entity_poly.entity_id
_entity_poly.type
_entity_poly.pdbx_seq_one_letter_code
_entity_poly.pdbx_strand_id
1 'polypeptide(L)'
;MQSRNRVCSSVPVSALGSPIAPTEETTMSDAPTDPPLPLILDLVEWVAATPRLYSEVMEAWRTSCPRLTVWEEAVDRGLVARRHVAGTGAMVEATRSGRAALAAHGRT
;
A
#
# COMPACT_ATOMS: atom_id res chain seq x y z
N MET A 1 30.89 33.74 -46.59
CA MET A 1 30.51 33.86 -45.16
C MET A 1 28.99 33.75 -45.05
N GLN A 2 28.49 32.65 -44.48
CA GLN A 2 27.05 32.48 -44.17
C GLN A 2 26.66 33.52 -43.09
N SER A 3 25.78 34.46 -43.39
CA SER A 3 24.32 34.35 -43.42
C SER A 3 23.70 34.32 -42.01
N ARG A 4 23.14 35.49 -41.66
CA ARG A 4 21.93 35.72 -40.85
C ARG A 4 22.07 35.51 -39.33
N ASN A 5 21.82 36.60 -38.59
CA ASN A 5 20.60 36.63 -37.78
C ASN A 5 20.14 38.07 -37.51
N ARG A 6 18.97 38.38 -38.09
CA ARG A 6 18.15 39.55 -37.80
C ARG A 6 17.62 39.42 -36.38
N VAL A 7 17.71 40.53 -35.65
CA VAL A 7 16.98 40.79 -34.41
C VAL A 7 15.49 40.58 -34.68
N CYS A 8 14.88 39.62 -33.99
CA CYS A 8 13.44 39.43 -33.97
C CYS A 8 12.87 40.15 -32.75
N SER A 9 11.85 40.94 -33.02
CA SER A 9 11.23 41.94 -32.20
C SER A 9 10.53 41.37 -30.96
N SER A 10 10.63 42.14 -29.87
CA SER A 10 9.59 42.41 -28.86
C SER A 10 8.41 41.43 -28.76
N VAL A 11 8.36 40.68 -27.65
CA VAL A 11 7.12 40.13 -27.10
C VAL A 11 6.79 40.89 -25.81
N PRO A 12 5.55 41.40 -25.62
CA PRO A 12 5.15 42.08 -24.39
C PRO A 12 4.53 41.13 -23.36
N VAL A 13 4.80 41.47 -22.10
CA VAL A 13 3.89 41.57 -20.94
C VAL A 13 3.21 40.29 -20.42
N SER A 14 3.78 39.82 -19.30
CA SER A 14 3.15 39.47 -18.02
C SER A 14 1.86 38.65 -17.99
N ALA A 15 1.87 37.52 -17.28
CA ALA A 15 1.42 37.48 -15.88
C ALA A 15 1.37 36.04 -15.32
N LEU A 16 1.89 35.91 -14.10
CA LEU A 16 1.42 35.07 -12.98
C LEU A 16 1.16 33.57 -13.23
N GLY A 17 1.94 32.71 -12.55
CA GLY A 17 1.44 31.38 -12.21
C GLY A 17 2.49 30.30 -11.98
N SER A 18 2.99 30.26 -10.74
CA SER A 18 3.47 29.09 -10.01
C SER A 18 4.72 28.31 -10.44
N PRO A 19 5.46 27.76 -9.45
CA PRO A 19 6.78 27.19 -9.65
C PRO A 19 6.78 25.64 -9.68
N ILE A 20 7.87 25.10 -10.24
CA ILE A 20 8.49 23.76 -10.07
C ILE A 20 7.78 22.54 -10.69
N ALA A 21 8.60 21.77 -11.44
CA ALA A 21 8.28 20.67 -12.36
C ALA A 21 7.76 19.38 -11.70
N PRO A 22 7.09 18.48 -12.46
CA PRO A 22 7.03 17.07 -12.10
C PRO A 22 8.26 16.36 -12.69
N THR A 23 9.28 16.17 -11.88
CA THR A 23 10.22 15.07 -12.08
C THR A 23 9.79 14.01 -11.09
N GLU A 24 8.81 13.18 -11.47
CA GLU A 24 8.51 11.96 -10.70
C GLU A 24 9.63 10.95 -10.97
N GLU A 25 10.79 11.29 -10.44
CA GLU A 25 11.94 10.42 -10.35
C GLU A 25 11.59 9.40 -9.28
N THR A 26 11.24 8.20 -9.75
CA THR A 26 11.23 6.93 -9.03
C THR A 26 12.47 6.82 -8.16
N THR A 27 12.41 7.37 -6.95
CA THR A 27 13.41 7.15 -5.93
C THR A 27 13.07 5.80 -5.32
N MET A 28 13.65 4.78 -5.93
CA MET A 28 13.81 3.45 -5.36
C MET A 28 14.75 3.59 -4.16
N SER A 29 14.15 3.87 -3.00
CA SER A 29 14.87 4.03 -1.73
C SER A 29 15.00 2.66 -1.06
N ASP A 30 16.26 2.24 -0.86
CA ASP A 30 16.63 1.14 0.04
C ASP A 30 16.31 1.58 1.48
N ALA A 31 15.12 1.24 1.96
CA ALA A 31 14.63 1.47 3.31
C ALA A 31 14.41 0.10 3.98
N PRO A 32 14.52 -0.02 5.32
CA PRO A 32 14.15 -1.27 6.00
C PRO A 32 12.75 -1.66 5.50
N THR A 33 12.66 -2.88 4.94
CA THR A 33 11.48 -3.35 4.21
C THR A 33 10.35 -3.68 5.19
N ASP A 34 9.85 -2.66 5.88
CA ASP A 34 8.58 -2.76 6.59
C ASP A 34 7.50 -2.96 5.52
N PRO A 35 6.65 -4.00 5.61
CA PRO A 35 5.59 -4.17 4.63
C PRO A 35 4.68 -2.94 4.64
N PRO A 36 4.25 -2.49 3.46
CA PRO A 36 3.43 -1.30 3.36
C PRO A 36 2.11 -1.55 4.11
N LEU A 37 1.80 -0.67 5.07
CA LEU A 37 0.57 -0.69 5.86
C LEU A 37 -0.70 -0.90 5.00
N PRO A 38 -0.82 -0.34 3.77
CA PRO A 38 -1.93 -0.66 2.87
C PRO A 38 -2.13 -2.15 2.60
N LEU A 39 -1.06 -2.94 2.39
CA LEU A 39 -1.16 -4.38 2.15
C LEU A 39 -1.59 -5.14 3.41
N ILE A 40 -1.17 -4.69 4.59
CA ILE A 40 -1.63 -5.24 5.87
C ILE A 40 -3.13 -5.01 6.00
N LEU A 41 -3.60 -3.79 5.71
CA LEU A 41 -5.01 -3.46 5.76
C LEU A 41 -5.83 -4.24 4.71
N ASP A 42 -5.30 -4.45 3.50
CA ASP A 42 -5.94 -5.29 2.46
C ASP A 42 -6.16 -6.73 2.98
N LEU A 43 -5.16 -7.32 3.65
CA LEU A 43 -5.28 -8.64 4.28
C LEU A 43 -6.36 -8.64 5.36
N VAL A 44 -6.34 -7.64 6.26
CA VAL A 44 -7.30 -7.55 7.37
C VAL A 44 -8.72 -7.37 6.85
N GLU A 45 -8.91 -6.54 5.82
CA GLU A 45 -10.20 -6.32 5.15
C GLU A 45 -10.73 -7.61 4.53
N TRP A 46 -9.87 -8.34 3.82
CA TRP A 46 -10.22 -9.60 3.18
C TRP A 46 -10.64 -10.70 4.17
N VAL A 47 -10.00 -10.74 5.34
CA VAL A 47 -10.34 -11.66 6.45
C VAL A 47 -11.55 -11.14 7.25
N ALA A 48 -11.74 -9.82 7.36
CA ALA A 48 -12.88 -9.22 8.05
C ALA A 48 -14.20 -9.50 7.33
N ALA A 49 -14.19 -9.52 6.00
CA ALA A 49 -15.36 -9.83 5.18
C ALA A 49 -15.88 -11.26 5.42
N THR A 50 -14.99 -12.23 5.57
CA THR A 50 -15.34 -13.62 5.89
C THR A 50 -14.17 -14.29 6.60
N PRO A 51 -14.37 -14.91 7.78
CA PRO A 51 -13.36 -15.74 8.41
C PRO A 51 -12.93 -16.88 7.48
N ARG A 52 -11.63 -17.08 7.31
CA ARG A 52 -11.06 -18.01 6.31
C ARG A 52 -10.17 -19.04 6.97
N LEU A 53 -9.93 -20.16 6.29
CA LEU A 53 -8.97 -21.15 6.77
C LEU A 53 -7.56 -20.57 6.71
N TYR A 54 -6.73 -20.89 7.70
CA TYR A 54 -5.32 -20.51 7.71
C TYR A 54 -4.60 -20.99 6.45
N SER A 55 -4.91 -22.20 5.96
CA SER A 55 -4.36 -22.70 4.69
C SER A 55 -4.72 -21.80 3.52
N GLU A 56 -5.98 -21.35 3.41
CA GLU A 56 -6.41 -20.45 2.32
C GLU A 56 -5.72 -19.09 2.41
N VAL A 57 -5.56 -18.56 3.63
CA VAL A 57 -4.82 -17.31 3.86
C VAL A 57 -3.36 -17.47 3.42
N MET A 58 -2.71 -18.55 3.83
CA MET A 58 -1.32 -18.80 3.45
C MET A 58 -1.17 -19.02 1.94
N GLU A 59 -2.07 -19.77 1.28
CA GLU A 59 -1.99 -19.97 -0.17
C GLU A 59 -2.22 -18.66 -0.95
N ALA A 60 -3.15 -17.81 -0.52
CA ALA A 60 -3.43 -16.53 -1.18
C ALA A 60 -2.30 -15.51 -1.02
N TRP A 61 -1.56 -15.55 0.09
CA TRP A 61 -0.55 -14.53 0.43
C TRP A 61 0.92 -15.01 0.34
N ARG A 62 1.19 -16.32 0.19
CA ARG A 62 2.57 -16.88 0.07
C ARG A 62 3.29 -16.50 -1.23
N THR A 63 2.57 -16.29 -2.33
CA THR A 63 3.17 -16.24 -3.69
C THR A 63 3.83 -14.92 -4.05
N SER A 64 3.80 -13.92 -3.18
CA SER A 64 4.43 -12.63 -3.46
C SER A 64 5.54 -12.40 -2.43
N CYS A 65 6.79 -12.51 -2.86
CA CYS A 65 7.95 -12.59 -1.97
C CYS A 65 8.47 -11.22 -1.45
N PRO A 66 7.58 -10.31 -1.03
CA PRO A 66 7.82 -9.65 0.25
C PRO A 66 6.67 -9.85 1.28
N ARG A 67 5.57 -10.53 0.93
CA ARG A 67 4.32 -10.58 1.71
C ARG A 67 4.30 -11.55 2.90
N LEU A 68 5.33 -12.38 3.11
CA LEU A 68 5.42 -13.16 4.35
C LEU A 68 5.40 -12.22 5.57
N THR A 69 6.06 -11.07 5.43
CA THR A 69 6.04 -9.98 6.42
C THR A 69 4.64 -9.39 6.61
N VAL A 70 3.76 -9.36 5.61
CA VAL A 70 2.41 -8.79 5.74
C VAL A 70 1.55 -9.62 6.69
N TRP A 71 1.62 -10.96 6.58
CA TRP A 71 0.93 -11.85 7.51
C TRP A 71 1.50 -11.72 8.92
N GLU A 72 2.82 -11.78 9.05
CA GLU A 72 3.52 -11.67 10.34
C GLU A 72 3.20 -10.33 11.01
N GLU A 73 3.28 -9.22 10.30
CA GLU A 73 2.94 -7.89 10.82
C GLU A 73 1.46 -7.74 11.18
N ALA A 74 0.54 -8.34 10.42
CA ALA A 74 -0.87 -8.32 10.78
C ALA A 74 -1.13 -9.07 12.10
N VAL A 75 -0.41 -10.17 12.32
CA VAL A 75 -0.46 -10.96 13.55
C VAL A 75 0.22 -10.22 14.70
N ASP A 76 1.42 -9.67 14.49
CA ASP A 76 2.21 -8.95 15.49
C ASP A 76 1.53 -7.67 15.95
N ARG A 77 0.85 -6.96 15.04
CA ARG A 77 -0.01 -5.81 15.36
C ARG A 77 -1.35 -6.20 15.98
N GLY A 78 -1.64 -7.50 16.09
CA GLY A 78 -2.89 -8.03 16.65
C GLY A 78 -4.14 -7.67 15.84
N LEU A 79 -4.01 -7.42 14.53
CA LEU A 79 -5.11 -7.05 13.65
C LEU A 79 -5.91 -8.27 13.18
N VAL A 80 -5.25 -9.43 13.10
CA VAL A 80 -5.87 -10.73 12.85
C VAL A 80 -5.58 -11.70 13.99
N ALA A 81 -6.48 -12.66 14.19
CA ALA A 81 -6.30 -13.74 15.15
C ALA A 81 -6.54 -15.08 14.48
N ARG A 82 -5.73 -16.08 14.87
CA ARG A 82 -5.95 -17.47 14.51
C ARG A 82 -6.71 -18.17 15.63
N ARG A 83 -7.89 -18.72 15.32
CA ARG A 83 -8.69 -19.54 16.23
C ARG A 83 -8.84 -20.96 15.70
N HIS A 84 -8.68 -21.94 16.58
CA HIS A 84 -8.96 -23.33 16.25
C HIS A 84 -10.45 -23.62 16.45
N VAL A 85 -11.10 -24.08 15.38
CA VAL A 85 -12.51 -24.49 15.39
C VAL A 85 -12.56 -26.01 15.26
N ALA A 86 -13.21 -26.68 16.22
CA ALA A 86 -13.36 -28.13 16.22
C ALA A 86 -14.08 -28.59 14.94
N GLY A 87 -13.50 -29.56 14.23
CA GLY A 87 -14.04 -30.10 12.98
C GLY A 87 -13.73 -29.29 11.71
N THR A 88 -13.22 -28.06 11.82
CA THR A 88 -12.86 -27.21 10.66
C THR A 88 -11.36 -26.92 10.59
N GLY A 89 -10.68 -26.80 11.74
CA GLY A 89 -9.24 -26.54 11.80
C GLY A 89 -8.91 -25.10 12.20
N ALA A 90 -7.74 -24.61 11.79
CA ALA A 90 -7.29 -23.26 12.10
C ALA A 90 -8.00 -22.24 11.18
N MET A 91 -8.84 -21.40 11.78
CA MET A 91 -9.49 -20.29 11.13
C MET A 91 -8.76 -18.99 11.47
N VAL A 92 -8.79 -18.04 10.56
CA VAL A 92 -8.26 -16.69 10.70
C VAL A 92 -9.43 -15.72 10.61
N GLU A 93 -9.48 -14.78 11.54
CA GLU A 93 -10.50 -13.73 11.60
C GLU A 93 -9.87 -12.39 11.96
N ALA A 94 -10.51 -11.29 11.53
CA ALA A 94 -10.12 -9.96 11.96
C ALA A 94 -10.48 -9.77 13.43
N THR A 95 -9.55 -9.21 14.20
CA THR A 95 -9.80 -8.86 15.61
C THR A 95 -10.63 -7.57 15.70
N ARG A 96 -11.01 -7.20 16.93
CA ARG A 96 -11.59 -5.89 17.19
C ARG A 96 -10.63 -4.77 16.78
N SER A 97 -9.34 -4.92 17.07
CA SER A 97 -8.30 -3.96 16.69
C SER A 97 -8.13 -3.88 15.18
N GLY A 98 -8.19 -5.01 14.48
CA GLY A 98 -8.18 -5.07 13.01
C GLY A 98 -9.32 -4.27 12.39
N ARG A 99 -10.56 -4.52 12.84
CA ARG A 99 -11.73 -3.76 12.37
C ARG A 99 -11.66 -2.27 12.69
N ALA A 100 -11.14 -1.91 13.86
CA ALA A 100 -10.93 -0.50 14.22
C ALA A 100 -9.86 0.16 13.33
N ALA A 101 -8.78 -0.54 13.00
CA ALA A 101 -7.74 -0.06 12.10
C ALA A 101 -8.30 0.18 10.69
N LEU A 102 -9.15 -0.72 10.17
CA LEU A 102 -9.84 -0.52 8.89
C LEU A 102 -10.69 0.76 8.91
N ALA A 103 -11.53 0.92 9.93
CA ALA A 103 -12.39 2.11 10.07
C ALA A 103 -11.57 3.41 10.17
N ALA A 104 -10.45 3.40 10.91
CA ALA A 104 -9.56 4.56 11.02
C ALA A 104 -8.91 4.97 9.69
N HIS A 105 -8.77 4.04 8.74
CA HIS A 105 -8.22 4.27 7.41
C HIS A 105 -9.31 4.39 6.32
N GLY A 106 -10.59 4.47 6.70
CA GLY A 106 -11.70 4.64 5.77
C GLY A 106 -12.03 3.39 4.93
N ARG A 107 -11.67 2.21 5.41
CA ARG A 107 -11.99 0.91 4.79
C ARG A 107 -13.01 0.21 5.69
N THR A 108 -14.20 -0.11 5.21
CA THR A 108 -15.29 -0.69 6.01
C THR A 108 -16.13 -1.66 5.20
#